data_AF-A0A369BAL9-F1
#
_entry.id   AF-A0A369BAL9-F1
#
_cell.length_a   1.000
_cell.length_b   1.000
_cell.length_c   1.000
_cell.angle_alpha   90.00
_cell.angle_beta   90.00
_cell.angle_gamma   90.00
#
_symmetry.space_group_name_H-M   'P 1'
#
loop_
_entity.id
_entity.type
_entity.pdbx_description
1 polymer ?
#
loop_
_entity_poly.entity_id
_entity_poly.type
_entity_poly.pdbx_seq_one_letter_code
_entity_poly.pdbx_strand_id
1 'polypeptide(L)'
;MKKIKKLLYLFTLNGFRDDSKAYIIGFISFYFSVIFTIGSLIFSIYAYYVPYSLSKDSIVEKLNNLEVSKQWGKLNKEVEKLKHDNNNKDIYYLFKGRIAARITQVPKVNPDFYFSRVDPESPYYREVLHSRITYYLINFNGDERKEKFRNIVNQMEEDEMNYDHYYFFVKLLSLENYNYQSVLQLYKGYSNLYNEYNIEELTFNIHTTEIGEIDVDNKRATEVQSLYLIFLTELLYLGQSENITLPSEWDLVKEQLIQRNSFVTNEIKLLLNFSKSSDSFKELQLNLHQIITQ
;
A
#
# COMPACT_ATOMS: atom_id res chain seq x y z
N MET A 1 -7.18 -59.70 -11.41
CA MET A 1 -8.63 -59.79 -11.11
C MET A 1 -9.02 -60.85 -10.06
N LYS A 2 -8.57 -62.12 -10.14
CA LYS A 2 -8.97 -63.17 -9.16
C LYS A 2 -8.64 -62.82 -7.69
N LYS A 3 -7.47 -62.19 -7.43
CA LYS A 3 -7.07 -61.80 -6.06
C LYS A 3 -7.96 -60.69 -5.46
N ILE A 4 -8.40 -59.72 -6.26
CA ILE A 4 -9.29 -58.63 -5.84
C ILE A 4 -10.70 -59.15 -5.53
N LYS A 5 -11.23 -60.08 -6.34
CA LYS A 5 -12.53 -60.72 -6.08
C LYS A 5 -12.53 -61.55 -4.79
N LYS A 6 -11.42 -62.24 -4.48
CA LYS A 6 -11.26 -63.02 -3.24
C LYS A 6 -11.17 -62.10 -2.01
N LEU A 7 -10.57 -60.91 -2.17
CA LEU A 7 -10.53 -59.86 -1.16
C LEU A 7 -11.94 -59.30 -0.89
N LEU A 8 -12.71 -59.03 -1.95
CA LEU A 8 -14.10 -58.52 -1.84
C LEU A 8 -15.06 -59.54 -1.23
N TYR A 9 -14.86 -60.84 -1.45
CA TYR A 9 -15.67 -61.89 -0.85
C TYR A 9 -15.59 -61.91 0.68
N LEU A 10 -14.42 -61.55 1.25
CA LEU A 10 -14.24 -61.43 2.70
C LEU A 10 -15.09 -60.30 3.30
N PHE A 11 -15.45 -59.27 2.53
CA PHE A 11 -16.32 -58.17 2.98
C PHE A 11 -17.82 -58.41 2.71
N THR A 12 -18.21 -59.62 2.32
CA THR A 12 -19.64 -60.01 2.16
C THR A 12 -20.19 -60.63 3.45
N LEU A 13 -21.50 -60.55 3.67
CA LEU A 13 -22.21 -61.16 4.81
C LEU A 13 -21.88 -62.66 5.02
N ASN A 14 -21.52 -63.39 3.97
CA ASN A 14 -21.10 -64.80 4.04
C ASN A 14 -19.67 -65.00 4.55
N GLY A 15 -18.78 -64.00 4.44
CA GLY A 15 -17.42 -64.02 5.00
C GLY A 15 -17.37 -63.82 6.52
N PHE A 16 -18.41 -63.19 7.09
CA PHE A 16 -18.58 -62.95 8.54
C PHE A 16 -19.13 -64.16 9.31
N ARG A 17 -19.56 -65.22 8.61
CA ARG A 17 -20.16 -66.42 9.22
C ARG A 17 -19.14 -67.43 9.75
N ASP A 18 -17.86 -67.18 9.51
CA ASP A 18 -16.72 -67.99 9.94
C ASP A 18 -15.94 -67.20 10.99
N ASP A 19 -16.06 -67.60 12.26
CA ASP A 19 -15.55 -66.86 13.43
C ASP A 19 -14.05 -66.54 13.33
N SER A 20 -13.28 -67.41 12.68
CA SER A 20 -11.84 -67.22 12.45
C SER A 20 -11.53 -66.09 11.45
N LYS A 21 -12.42 -65.86 10.48
CA LYS A 21 -12.29 -64.82 9.45
C LYS A 21 -12.89 -63.50 9.90
N ALA A 22 -13.96 -63.53 10.69
CA ALA A 22 -14.57 -62.35 11.29
C ALA A 22 -13.56 -61.58 12.17
N TYR A 23 -12.71 -62.28 12.92
CA TYR A 23 -11.63 -61.68 13.70
C TYR A 23 -10.58 -60.97 12.81
N ILE A 24 -10.15 -61.62 11.73
CA ILE A 24 -9.18 -61.05 10.78
C ILE A 24 -9.76 -59.82 10.06
N ILE A 25 -11.02 -59.89 9.64
CA ILE A 25 -11.71 -58.77 8.98
C ILE A 25 -11.91 -57.61 9.97
N GLY A 26 -12.35 -57.89 11.20
CA GLY A 26 -12.50 -56.89 12.25
C GLY A 26 -11.17 -56.20 12.60
N PHE A 27 -10.08 -56.96 12.68
CA PHE A 27 -8.74 -56.44 12.91
C PHE A 27 -8.28 -55.55 11.75
N ILE A 28 -8.45 -55.98 10.49
CA ILE A 28 -8.10 -55.17 9.31
C ILE A 28 -8.93 -53.88 9.28
N SER A 29 -10.25 -53.96 9.48
CA SER A 29 -11.14 -52.80 9.53
C SER A 29 -10.77 -51.82 10.64
N PHE A 30 -10.36 -52.33 11.82
CA PHE A 30 -9.90 -51.51 12.92
C PHE A 30 -8.65 -50.70 12.53
N TYR A 31 -7.61 -51.33 11.97
CA TYR A 31 -6.40 -50.61 11.56
C TYR A 31 -6.66 -49.61 10.42
N PHE A 32 -7.50 -49.94 9.44
CA PHE A 32 -7.91 -48.99 8.41
C PHE A 32 -8.64 -47.79 9.01
N SER A 33 -9.51 -48.00 10.01
CA SER A 33 -10.19 -46.91 10.70
C SER A 33 -9.20 -46.01 11.45
N VAL A 34 -8.23 -46.59 12.17
CA VAL A 34 -7.19 -45.83 12.89
C VAL A 34 -6.33 -45.01 11.93
N ILE A 35 -5.88 -45.60 10.82
CA ILE A 35 -5.11 -44.89 9.78
C ILE A 35 -5.94 -43.76 9.17
N PHE A 36 -7.22 -43.99 8.87
CA PHE A 36 -8.10 -42.98 8.31
C PHE A 36 -8.36 -41.85 9.32
N THR A 37 -8.54 -42.17 10.60
CA THR A 37 -8.71 -41.17 11.68
C THR A 37 -7.44 -40.36 11.89
N ILE A 38 -6.26 -40.97 11.93
CA ILE A 38 -4.99 -40.23 12.04
C ILE A 38 -4.75 -39.37 10.80
N GLY A 39 -5.01 -39.91 9.59
CA GLY A 39 -4.86 -39.17 8.34
C GLY A 39 -5.83 -37.98 8.23
N SER A 40 -7.08 -38.16 8.65
CA SER A 40 -8.05 -37.06 8.72
C SER A 40 -7.71 -36.05 9.81
N LEU A 41 -7.19 -36.47 10.96
CA LEU A 41 -6.70 -35.57 12.00
C LEU A 41 -5.51 -34.73 11.50
N ILE A 42 -4.53 -35.35 10.85
CA ILE A 42 -3.38 -34.65 10.24
C ILE A 42 -3.87 -33.67 9.16
N PHE A 43 -4.80 -34.09 8.30
CA PHE A 43 -5.36 -33.21 7.28
C PHE A 43 -6.14 -32.05 7.90
N SER A 44 -6.93 -32.29 8.94
CA SER A 44 -7.63 -31.24 9.69
C SER A 44 -6.67 -30.28 10.39
N ILE A 45 -5.60 -30.79 11.02
CA ILE A 45 -4.54 -29.96 11.63
C ILE A 45 -3.80 -29.16 10.56
N TYR A 46 -3.43 -29.77 9.44
CA TYR A 46 -2.76 -29.09 8.33
C TYR A 46 -3.66 -28.01 7.70
N ALA A 47 -4.93 -28.34 7.42
CA ALA A 47 -5.92 -27.38 6.92
C ALA A 47 -6.22 -26.25 7.93
N TYR A 48 -6.13 -26.54 9.23
CA TYR A 48 -6.38 -25.56 10.29
C TYR A 48 -5.16 -24.68 10.60
N TYR A 49 -3.92 -25.19 10.56
CA TYR A 49 -2.72 -24.44 10.97
C TYR A 49 -1.91 -23.83 9.82
N VAL A 50 -1.93 -24.42 8.62
CA VAL A 50 -1.13 -23.91 7.48
C VAL A 50 -1.60 -22.55 6.96
N PRO A 51 -2.88 -22.15 7.01
CA PRO A 51 -3.25 -20.77 6.73
C PRO A 51 -2.88 -19.79 7.86
N TYR A 52 -2.55 -20.27 9.07
CA TYR A 52 -2.32 -19.44 10.26
C TYR A 52 -0.84 -19.15 10.57
N SER A 53 0.11 -19.70 9.81
CA SER A 53 1.55 -19.52 10.08
C SER A 53 2.31 -18.69 9.05
N LEU A 54 1.65 -18.14 8.03
CA LEU A 54 2.27 -17.14 7.17
C LEU A 54 2.19 -15.79 7.90
N SER A 55 3.35 -15.20 8.22
CA SER A 55 3.40 -13.84 8.75
C SER A 55 2.70 -12.90 7.77
N LYS A 56 2.02 -11.86 8.28
CA LYS A 56 1.37 -10.86 7.44
C LYS A 56 2.30 -10.32 6.35
N ASP A 57 3.58 -10.14 6.69
CA ASP A 57 4.63 -9.69 5.77
C ASP A 57 4.83 -10.66 4.59
N SER A 58 4.86 -11.97 4.83
CA SER A 58 5.00 -12.97 3.76
C SER A 58 3.80 -13.00 2.82
N ILE A 59 2.59 -12.70 3.34
CA ILE A 59 1.38 -12.54 2.52
C ILE A 59 1.52 -11.29 1.64
N VAL A 60 1.87 -10.16 2.24
CA VAL A 60 2.04 -8.88 1.54
C VAL A 60 3.13 -8.97 0.47
N GLU A 61 4.28 -9.56 0.80
CA GLU A 61 5.38 -9.76 -0.14
C GLU A 61 4.95 -10.61 -1.34
N LYS A 62 4.25 -11.72 -1.10
CA LYS A 62 3.71 -12.57 -2.16
C LYS A 62 2.73 -11.81 -3.06
N LEU A 63 1.82 -11.03 -2.49
CA LEU A 63 0.85 -10.24 -3.24
C LEU A 63 1.52 -9.13 -4.04
N ASN A 64 2.48 -8.41 -3.45
CA ASN A 64 3.30 -7.40 -4.13
C ASN A 64 4.08 -8.01 -5.30
N ASN A 65 4.69 -9.18 -5.13
CA ASN A 65 5.42 -9.88 -6.19
C ASN A 65 4.49 -10.24 -7.38
N LEU A 66 3.26 -10.66 -7.10
CA LEU A 66 2.25 -10.93 -8.13
C LEU A 66 1.78 -9.66 -8.84
N GLU A 67 1.62 -8.55 -8.10
CA GLU A 67 1.28 -7.23 -8.63
C GLU A 67 2.39 -6.69 -9.56
N VAL A 68 3.64 -6.67 -9.09
CA VAL A 68 4.82 -6.21 -9.87
C VAL A 68 4.99 -7.05 -11.14
N SER A 69 4.78 -8.36 -11.03
CA SER A 69 4.83 -9.30 -12.16
C SER A 69 3.60 -9.24 -13.06
N LYS A 70 2.62 -8.36 -12.78
CA LYS A 70 1.37 -8.17 -13.53
C LYS A 70 0.53 -9.45 -13.67
N GLN A 71 0.63 -10.38 -12.72
CA GLN A 71 -0.12 -11.64 -12.73
C GLN A 71 -1.52 -11.46 -12.13
N TRP A 72 -2.30 -10.51 -12.66
CA TRP A 72 -3.56 -10.02 -12.08
C TRP A 72 -4.60 -11.11 -11.79
N GLY A 73 -4.73 -12.09 -12.70
CA GLY A 73 -5.65 -13.21 -12.49
C GLY A 73 -5.25 -14.10 -11.30
N LYS A 74 -3.95 -14.30 -11.06
CA LYS A 74 -3.46 -15.02 -9.88
C LYS A 74 -3.53 -14.15 -8.63
N LEU A 75 -3.16 -12.87 -8.74
CA LEU A 75 -3.28 -11.91 -7.66
C LEU A 75 -4.72 -11.87 -7.12
N ASN A 76 -5.72 -11.68 -7.98
CA ASN A 76 -7.12 -11.65 -7.55
C ASN A 76 -7.54 -12.97 -6.89
N LYS A 77 -7.09 -14.13 -7.38
CA LYS A 77 -7.36 -15.42 -6.74
C LYS A 77 -6.75 -15.54 -5.34
N GLU A 78 -5.51 -15.08 -5.14
CA GLU A 78 -4.87 -15.10 -3.83
C GLU A 78 -5.52 -14.11 -2.87
N VAL A 79 -5.87 -12.91 -3.34
CA VAL A 79 -6.57 -11.90 -2.53
C VAL A 79 -7.96 -12.40 -2.10
N GLU A 80 -8.73 -13.04 -2.99
CA GLU A 80 -10.05 -13.58 -2.62
C GLU A 80 -10.01 -14.62 -1.49
N LYS A 81 -8.88 -15.30 -1.27
CA LYS A 81 -8.72 -16.21 -0.11
C LYS A 81 -8.77 -15.46 1.22
N LEU A 82 -8.35 -14.20 1.23
CA LEU A 82 -8.35 -13.34 2.42
C LEU A 82 -9.71 -12.72 2.72
N LYS A 83 -10.71 -12.86 1.83
CA LYS A 83 -12.01 -12.20 1.95
C LYS A 83 -12.73 -12.49 3.28
N HIS A 84 -12.58 -13.68 3.83
CA HIS A 84 -13.25 -14.12 5.06
C HIS A 84 -12.28 -14.23 6.25
N ASP A 85 -11.04 -13.77 6.09
CA ASP A 85 -10.04 -13.74 7.13
C ASP A 85 -10.05 -12.37 7.82
N ASN A 86 -10.58 -12.31 9.04
CA ASN A 86 -10.65 -11.06 9.81
C ASN A 86 -9.26 -10.51 10.14
N ASN A 87 -8.24 -11.37 10.30
CA ASN A 87 -6.89 -10.94 10.67
C ASN A 87 -6.16 -10.27 9.50
N ASN A 88 -6.56 -10.58 8.26
CA ASN A 88 -5.94 -10.09 7.03
C ASN A 88 -6.92 -9.27 6.18
N LYS A 89 -7.98 -8.75 6.82
CA LYS A 89 -9.06 -8.04 6.13
C LYS A 89 -8.60 -6.72 5.49
N ASP A 90 -7.69 -6.01 6.14
CA ASP A 90 -7.11 -4.78 5.59
C ASP A 90 -6.25 -5.07 4.36
N ILE A 91 -5.45 -6.14 4.40
CA ILE A 91 -4.65 -6.61 3.26
C ILE A 91 -5.58 -6.97 2.09
N TYR A 92 -6.70 -7.64 2.38
CA TYR A 92 -7.73 -7.89 1.37
C TYR A 92 -8.21 -6.58 0.74
N TYR A 93 -8.62 -5.60 1.53
CA TYR A 93 -9.16 -4.34 1.03
C TYR A 93 -8.13 -3.51 0.26
N LEU A 94 -6.89 -3.42 0.75
CA LEU A 94 -5.78 -2.77 0.06
C LEU A 94 -5.58 -3.33 -1.35
N PHE A 95 -5.37 -4.65 -1.48
CA PHE A 95 -5.09 -5.26 -2.77
C PHE A 95 -6.32 -5.34 -3.68
N LYS A 96 -7.54 -5.49 -3.13
CA LYS A 96 -8.77 -5.37 -3.96
C LYS A 96 -8.92 -3.96 -4.54
N GLY A 97 -8.63 -2.93 -3.76
CA GLY A 97 -8.62 -1.55 -4.23
C GLY A 97 -7.60 -1.33 -5.34
N ARG A 98 -6.35 -1.79 -5.18
CA ARG A 98 -5.31 -1.72 -6.22
C ARG A 98 -5.69 -2.45 -7.52
N ILE A 99 -6.22 -3.68 -7.41
CA ILE A 99 -6.72 -4.44 -8.57
C ILE A 99 -7.84 -3.68 -9.27
N ALA A 100 -8.81 -3.15 -8.50
CA ALA A 100 -9.91 -2.38 -9.04
C ALA A 100 -9.39 -1.13 -9.77
N ALA A 101 -8.48 -0.36 -9.15
CA ALA A 101 -7.90 0.85 -9.73
C ALA A 101 -7.14 0.57 -11.04
N ARG A 102 -6.71 -0.67 -11.28
CA ARG A 102 -5.91 -1.02 -12.45
C ARG A 102 -6.69 -1.55 -13.65
N ILE A 103 -7.98 -1.86 -13.50
CA ILE A 103 -8.86 -2.20 -14.64
C ILE A 103 -9.13 -0.89 -15.41
N THR A 104 -8.59 -0.82 -16.62
CA THR A 104 -8.52 0.32 -17.54
C THR A 104 -9.84 1.07 -17.72
N GLN A 105 -9.75 2.41 -17.70
CA GLN A 105 -10.79 3.41 -18.01
C GLN A 105 -12.11 3.20 -17.26
N VAL A 106 -12.23 3.87 -16.12
CA VAL A 106 -13.35 3.78 -15.17
C VAL A 106 -13.57 2.33 -14.71
N PRO A 107 -12.92 1.91 -13.61
CA PRO A 107 -13.11 0.56 -13.13
C PRO A 107 -14.59 0.30 -12.85
N LYS A 108 -15.08 -0.87 -13.31
CA LYS A 108 -16.48 -1.31 -13.10
C LYS A 108 -16.89 -1.28 -11.62
N VAL A 109 -15.92 -1.29 -10.73
CA VAL A 109 -16.08 -1.13 -9.29
C VAL A 109 -15.20 0.03 -8.84
N ASN A 110 -15.79 1.00 -8.14
CA ASN A 110 -15.06 2.12 -7.56
C ASN A 110 -13.99 1.58 -6.57
N PRO A 111 -12.68 1.80 -6.80
CA PRO A 111 -11.62 1.34 -5.91
C PRO A 111 -11.75 1.90 -4.50
N ASP A 112 -12.33 3.10 -4.38
CA ASP A 112 -12.52 3.82 -3.14
C ASP A 112 -13.46 3.09 -2.17
N PHE A 113 -14.36 2.26 -2.69
CA PHE A 113 -15.19 1.37 -1.87
C PHE A 113 -14.36 0.38 -1.04
N TYR A 114 -13.25 -0.10 -1.59
CA TYR A 114 -12.37 -1.02 -0.87
C TYR A 114 -11.45 -0.24 0.06
N PHE A 115 -10.87 0.85 -0.42
CA PHE A 115 -9.94 1.64 0.36
C PHE A 115 -10.57 2.25 1.62
N SER A 116 -11.82 2.74 1.54
CA SER A 116 -12.58 3.28 2.69
C SER A 116 -12.93 2.27 3.78
N ARG A 117 -12.62 0.98 3.59
CA ARG A 117 -12.90 -0.09 4.56
C ARG A 117 -11.68 -0.53 5.36
N VAL A 118 -10.51 0.03 5.07
CA VAL A 118 -9.31 -0.22 5.87
C VAL A 118 -9.36 0.68 7.10
N ASP A 119 -9.17 0.09 8.27
CA ASP A 119 -9.13 0.80 9.54
C ASP A 119 -7.96 1.82 9.53
N PRO A 120 -8.17 3.09 9.92
CA PRO A 120 -7.09 4.06 10.09
C PRO A 120 -5.98 3.62 11.04
N GLU A 121 -6.29 2.78 12.04
CA GLU A 121 -5.31 2.20 12.96
C GLU A 121 -4.51 1.04 12.33
N SER A 122 -4.91 0.57 11.14
CA SER A 122 -4.21 -0.50 10.43
C SER A 122 -2.81 -0.06 10.01
N PRO A 123 -1.79 -0.92 10.15
CA PRO A 123 -0.46 -0.63 9.61
C PRO A 123 -0.45 -0.43 8.09
N TYR A 124 -1.51 -0.85 7.40
CA TYR A 124 -1.67 -0.71 5.94
C TYR A 124 -2.37 0.57 5.49
N TYR A 125 -2.84 1.40 6.44
CA TYR A 125 -3.63 2.58 6.11
C TYR A 125 -2.85 3.59 5.26
N ARG A 126 -1.55 3.74 5.52
CA ARG A 126 -0.68 4.60 4.71
C ARG A 126 -0.57 4.13 3.26
N GLU A 127 -0.39 2.83 3.01
CA GLU A 127 -0.38 2.32 1.63
C GLU A 127 -1.74 2.46 0.94
N VAL A 128 -2.83 2.41 1.70
CA VAL A 128 -4.18 2.68 1.20
C VAL A 128 -4.32 4.13 0.77
N LEU A 129 -3.94 5.09 1.63
CA LEU A 129 -3.95 6.52 1.30
C LEU A 129 -3.13 6.79 0.04
N HIS A 130 -1.91 6.24 -0.03
CA HIS A 130 -1.07 6.36 -1.22
C HIS A 130 -1.75 5.82 -2.49
N SER A 131 -2.37 4.64 -2.39
CA SER A 131 -3.09 4.02 -3.51
C SER A 131 -4.32 4.84 -3.94
N ARG A 132 -5.06 5.42 -2.99
CA ARG A 132 -6.21 6.32 -3.25
C ARG A 132 -5.77 7.60 -3.96
N ILE A 133 -4.77 8.28 -3.42
CA ILE A 133 -4.22 9.52 -3.98
C ILE A 133 -3.76 9.28 -5.42
N THR A 134 -3.05 8.19 -5.66
CA THR A 134 -2.59 7.79 -7.00
C THR A 134 -3.77 7.56 -7.95
N TYR A 135 -4.79 6.82 -7.51
CA TYR A 135 -5.99 6.60 -8.31
C TYR A 135 -6.68 7.92 -8.69
N TYR A 136 -6.78 8.86 -7.75
CA TYR A 136 -7.41 10.15 -7.99
C TYR A 136 -6.61 11.03 -8.96
N LEU A 137 -5.28 11.06 -8.83
CA LEU A 137 -4.40 11.78 -9.76
C LEU A 137 -4.54 11.30 -11.21
N ILE A 138 -4.76 10.00 -11.41
CA ILE A 138 -4.83 9.38 -12.75
C ILE A 138 -6.20 9.57 -13.41
N ASN A 139 -7.29 9.53 -12.62
CA ASN A 139 -8.64 9.36 -13.17
C ASN A 139 -9.56 10.58 -13.05
N PHE A 140 -9.20 11.58 -12.26
CA PHE A 140 -10.03 12.77 -12.01
C PHE A 140 -9.22 14.02 -12.32
N ASN A 141 -9.86 15.12 -12.73
CA ASN A 141 -9.19 16.39 -13.08
C ASN A 141 -9.97 17.58 -12.50
N GLY A 142 -9.36 18.78 -12.47
CA GLY A 142 -10.03 20.03 -12.07
C GLY A 142 -10.71 19.96 -10.69
N ASP A 143 -11.89 20.56 -10.58
CA ASP A 143 -12.66 20.66 -9.33
C ASP A 143 -13.02 19.31 -8.72
N GLU A 144 -13.35 18.31 -9.55
CA GLU A 144 -13.68 16.97 -9.07
C GLU A 144 -12.47 16.34 -8.35
N ARG A 145 -11.26 16.51 -8.88
CA ARG A 145 -10.03 16.04 -8.22
C ARG A 145 -9.80 16.79 -6.90
N LYS A 146 -9.97 18.11 -6.88
CA LYS A 146 -9.80 18.95 -5.68
C LYS A 146 -10.77 18.52 -4.57
N GLU A 147 -12.03 18.24 -4.91
CA GLU A 147 -13.03 17.72 -3.97
C GLU A 147 -12.63 16.35 -3.40
N LYS A 148 -12.17 15.43 -4.27
CA LYS A 148 -11.67 14.12 -3.82
C LYS A 148 -10.51 14.23 -2.84
N PHE A 149 -9.56 15.12 -3.08
CA PHE A 149 -8.45 15.34 -2.16
C PHE A 149 -8.88 16.03 -0.87
N ARG A 150 -9.81 16.99 -0.93
CA ARG A 150 -10.36 17.62 0.27
C ARG A 150 -11.02 16.60 1.18
N ASN A 151 -11.77 15.65 0.61
CA ASN A 151 -12.38 14.58 1.40
C ASN A 151 -11.32 13.69 2.08
N ILE A 152 -10.19 13.41 1.40
CA ILE A 152 -9.06 12.72 2.03
C ILE A 152 -8.47 13.57 3.17
N VAL A 153 -8.26 14.87 2.96
CA VAL A 153 -7.72 15.77 4.00
C VAL A 153 -8.62 15.78 5.23
N ASN A 154 -9.93 15.97 5.04
CA ASN A 154 -10.89 15.97 6.13
C ASN A 154 -10.84 14.64 6.91
N GLN A 155 -10.79 13.51 6.19
CA GLN A 155 -10.66 12.20 6.82
C GLN A 155 -9.35 12.08 7.61
N MET A 156 -8.23 12.53 7.05
CA MET A 156 -6.94 12.52 7.77
C MET A 156 -6.94 13.45 8.98
N GLU A 157 -7.70 14.54 8.97
CA GLU A 157 -7.86 15.43 10.13
C GLU A 157 -8.73 14.77 11.21
N GLU A 158 -9.81 14.08 10.83
CA GLU A 158 -10.66 13.28 11.72
C GLU A 158 -9.89 12.11 12.35
N ASP A 159 -9.01 11.47 11.58
CA ASP A 159 -8.14 10.38 12.02
C ASP A 159 -6.87 10.86 12.76
N GLU A 160 -6.76 12.17 13.05
CA GLU A 160 -5.61 12.81 13.73
C GLU A 160 -4.24 12.59 13.04
N MET A 161 -4.24 12.39 11.71
CA MET A 161 -3.05 12.19 10.88
C MET A 161 -2.47 13.48 10.28
N ASN A 162 -2.75 14.63 10.89
CA ASN A 162 -2.26 15.94 10.46
C ASN A 162 -0.72 16.12 10.57
N TYR A 163 -0.02 15.12 11.09
CA TYR A 163 1.43 15.08 11.18
C TYR A 163 2.10 14.39 9.97
N ASP A 164 1.36 13.64 9.14
CA ASP A 164 1.93 12.81 8.08
C ASP A 164 2.34 13.64 6.84
N HIS A 165 3.41 13.27 6.14
CA HIS A 165 3.85 13.94 4.91
C HIS A 165 2.75 13.89 3.83
N TYR A 166 2.01 12.78 3.74
CA TYR A 166 0.91 12.65 2.79
C TYR A 166 -0.23 13.63 3.08
N TYR A 167 -0.46 14.00 4.35
CA TYR A 167 -1.45 15.02 4.70
C TYR A 167 -1.10 16.36 4.05
N PHE A 168 0.14 16.84 4.22
CA PHE A 168 0.57 18.11 3.63
C PHE A 168 0.58 18.07 2.10
N PHE A 169 0.99 16.95 1.51
CA PHE A 169 0.96 16.78 0.06
C PHE A 169 -0.47 16.86 -0.51
N VAL A 170 -1.42 16.12 0.07
CA VAL A 170 -2.82 16.14 -0.38
C VAL A 170 -3.45 17.50 -0.09
N LYS A 171 -3.13 18.11 1.06
CA LYS A 171 -3.63 19.44 1.43
C LYS A 171 -3.17 20.49 0.41
N LEU A 172 -1.91 20.45 -0.02
CA LEU A 172 -1.39 21.30 -1.10
C LEU A 172 -2.19 21.15 -2.40
N LEU A 173 -2.47 19.90 -2.81
CA LEU A 173 -3.23 19.60 -4.04
C LEU A 173 -4.72 19.99 -3.96
N SER A 174 -5.24 20.26 -2.77
CA SER A 174 -6.66 20.57 -2.53
C SER A 174 -6.94 22.04 -2.20
N LEU A 175 -5.92 22.92 -2.20
CA LEU A 175 -6.08 24.34 -1.87
C LEU A 175 -7.06 25.03 -2.82
N GLU A 176 -8.10 25.67 -2.26
CA GLU A 176 -9.11 26.39 -3.05
C GLU A 176 -8.58 27.68 -3.66
N ASN A 177 -7.82 28.45 -2.89
CA ASN A 177 -7.23 29.72 -3.31
C ASN A 177 -5.73 29.53 -3.54
N TYR A 178 -5.37 28.71 -4.52
CA TYR A 178 -3.97 28.37 -4.80
C TYR A 178 -3.18 29.62 -5.25
N ASN A 179 -2.35 30.16 -4.35
CA ASN A 179 -1.51 31.33 -4.56
C ASN A 179 -0.33 31.28 -3.59
N TYR A 180 0.62 32.21 -3.73
CA TYR A 180 1.83 32.23 -2.92
C TYR A 180 1.53 32.22 -1.41
N GLN A 181 0.55 33.00 -0.94
CA GLN A 181 0.25 33.12 0.49
C GLN A 181 -0.37 31.85 1.05
N SER A 182 -1.29 31.20 0.34
CA SER A 182 -1.92 29.96 0.80
C SER A 182 -0.91 28.80 0.86
N VAL A 183 -0.02 28.70 -0.14
CA VAL A 183 1.07 27.72 -0.13
C VAL A 183 2.08 28.04 0.98
N LEU A 184 2.40 29.33 1.22
CA LEU A 184 3.37 29.74 2.24
C LEU A 184 2.89 29.40 3.65
N GLN A 185 1.58 29.57 3.92
CA GLN A 185 0.99 29.18 5.19
C GLN A 185 1.09 27.68 5.43
N LEU A 186 0.78 26.86 4.41
CA LEU A 186 0.88 25.41 4.51
C LEU A 186 2.34 24.96 4.69
N TYR A 187 3.27 25.55 3.93
CA TYR A 187 4.70 25.32 4.06
C TYR A 187 5.23 25.67 5.46
N LYS A 188 4.80 26.79 6.06
CA LYS A 188 5.20 27.16 7.42
C LYS A 188 4.73 26.13 8.45
N GLY A 189 3.50 25.61 8.29
CA GLY A 189 3.00 24.51 9.13
C GLY A 189 3.86 23.25 9.00
N TYR A 190 4.18 22.88 7.76
CA TYR A 190 5.04 21.74 7.44
C TYR A 190 6.45 21.88 8.02
N SER A 191 7.12 23.00 7.76
CA SER A 191 8.48 23.29 8.24
C SER A 191 8.56 23.37 9.77
N ASN A 192 7.53 23.91 10.43
CA ASN A 192 7.50 23.93 11.89
C ASN A 192 7.33 22.52 12.49
N LEU A 193 6.56 21.65 11.85
CA LEU A 193 6.40 20.27 12.28
C LEU A 193 7.69 19.45 12.09
N TYR A 194 8.41 19.71 11.00
CA TYR A 194 9.69 19.06 10.67
C TYR A 194 10.87 20.00 10.89
N ASN A 195 10.90 20.70 12.03
CA ASN A 195 11.93 21.70 12.36
C ASN A 195 13.34 21.11 12.55
N GLU A 196 13.44 19.79 12.71
CA GLU A 196 14.70 19.04 12.72
C GLU A 196 15.36 19.02 11.33
N TYR A 197 14.65 19.36 10.26
CA TYR A 197 15.21 19.42 8.92
C TYR A 197 15.98 20.73 8.67
N ASN A 198 17.27 20.62 8.35
CA ASN A 198 18.09 21.73 7.91
C ASN A 198 17.83 22.04 6.44
N ILE A 199 17.21 23.19 6.22
CA ILE A 199 16.83 23.72 4.92
C ILE A 199 18.04 24.00 4.02
N GLU A 200 19.10 24.57 4.58
CA GLU A 200 20.28 25.02 3.82
C GLU A 200 21.18 23.84 3.43
N GLU A 201 21.18 22.77 4.22
CA GLU A 201 22.01 21.60 3.96
C GLU A 201 21.23 20.46 3.30
N LEU A 202 19.89 20.54 3.33
CA LEU A 202 18.96 19.49 2.93
C LEU A 202 19.24 18.17 3.68
N THR A 203 19.46 18.28 4.99
CA THR A 203 19.83 17.18 5.91
C THR A 203 18.94 17.21 7.15
N PHE A 204 18.80 16.07 7.83
CA PHE A 204 18.20 16.06 9.16
C PHE A 204 19.27 16.43 10.20
N ASN A 205 18.93 17.36 11.09
CA ASN A 205 19.68 17.63 12.31
C ASN A 205 19.42 16.49 13.29
N ILE A 206 20.14 15.38 13.11
CA ILE A 206 20.04 14.23 14.01
C ILE A 206 20.74 14.59 15.31
N HIS A 207 19.96 14.97 16.33
CA HIS A 207 20.47 15.08 17.70
C HIS A 207 20.68 13.69 18.26
N THR A 208 21.87 13.12 18.07
CA THR A 208 22.27 11.88 18.76
C THR A 208 22.12 12.09 20.27
N THR A 209 21.11 11.45 20.86
CA THR A 209 21.05 11.31 22.31
C THR A 209 22.14 10.32 22.73
N GLU A 210 22.67 10.43 23.95
CA GLU A 210 23.80 9.62 24.47
C GLU A 210 23.61 8.10 24.37
N ILE A 211 22.39 7.64 24.04
CA ILE A 211 22.04 6.27 23.74
C ILE A 211 22.03 6.14 22.21
N GLY A 212 23.21 5.97 21.62
CA GLY A 212 23.39 5.92 20.18
C GLY A 212 22.52 4.87 19.51
N GLU A 213 21.53 5.34 18.75
CA GLU A 213 21.10 4.87 17.43
C GLU A 213 19.85 5.69 17.06
N ILE A 214 20.02 6.68 16.19
CA ILE A 214 18.89 7.31 15.51
C ILE A 214 18.94 6.82 14.07
N ASP A 215 18.42 5.62 13.86
CA ASP A 215 17.98 5.19 12.53
C ASP A 215 16.63 5.89 12.29
N VAL A 216 16.67 7.21 11.99
CA VAL A 216 15.50 7.85 11.37
C VAL A 216 15.32 7.08 10.08
N ASP A 217 14.31 6.20 10.06
CA ASP A 217 13.90 5.40 8.90
C ASP A 217 14.16 6.19 7.61
N ASN A 218 15.26 5.86 6.91
CA ASN A 218 15.79 6.67 5.80
C ASN A 218 14.72 6.96 4.74
N LYS A 219 13.71 6.08 4.66
CA LYS A 219 12.55 6.25 3.80
C LYS A 219 11.72 7.48 4.18
N ARG A 220 11.39 7.67 5.46
CA ARG A 220 10.64 8.84 5.94
C ARG A 220 11.42 10.13 5.76
N ALA A 221 12.73 10.09 6.00
CA ALA A 221 13.61 11.23 5.75
C ALA A 221 13.56 11.66 4.27
N THR A 222 13.60 10.68 3.37
CA THR A 222 13.47 10.90 1.92
C THR A 222 12.11 11.50 1.55
N GLU A 223 11.02 11.00 2.11
CA GLU A 223 9.66 11.51 1.85
C GLU A 223 9.48 12.96 2.33
N VAL A 224 10.02 13.28 3.51
CA VAL A 224 10.00 14.65 4.05
C VAL A 224 10.82 15.60 3.17
N GLN A 225 12.03 15.19 2.79
CA GLN A 225 12.87 15.95 1.88
C GLN A 225 12.19 16.19 0.54
N SER A 226 11.54 15.17 -0.02
CA SER A 226 10.84 15.25 -1.30
C SER A 226 9.74 16.31 -1.27
N LEU A 227 8.87 16.27 -0.25
CA LEU A 227 7.77 17.22 -0.13
C LEU A 227 8.26 18.64 0.19
N TYR A 228 9.34 18.76 0.95
CA TYR A 228 10.01 20.02 1.19
C TYR A 228 10.43 20.70 -0.12
N LEU A 229 11.07 19.95 -1.03
CA LEU A 229 11.50 20.45 -2.34
C LEU A 229 10.31 20.83 -3.22
N ILE A 230 9.19 20.10 -3.15
CA ILE A 230 7.94 20.45 -3.83
C ILE A 230 7.43 21.82 -3.36
N PHE A 231 7.34 22.04 -2.04
CA PHE A 231 6.90 23.33 -1.49
C PHE A 231 7.77 24.50 -1.95
N LEU A 232 9.08 24.34 -1.90
CA LEU A 232 10.01 25.38 -2.33
C LEU A 232 9.87 25.69 -3.82
N THR A 233 9.75 24.65 -4.64
CA THR A 233 9.58 24.81 -6.09
C THR A 233 8.30 25.59 -6.40
N GLU A 234 7.19 25.24 -5.74
CA GLU A 234 5.90 25.93 -5.90
C GLU A 234 5.96 27.37 -5.40
N LEU A 235 6.59 27.63 -4.26
CA LEU A 235 6.71 28.98 -3.71
C LEU A 235 7.64 29.87 -4.55
N LEU A 236 8.73 29.34 -5.09
CA LEU A 236 9.59 30.04 -6.05
C LEU A 236 8.82 30.39 -7.33
N TYR A 237 8.04 29.44 -7.85
CA TYR A 237 7.23 29.63 -9.04
C TYR A 237 6.15 30.70 -8.81
N LEU A 238 5.35 30.55 -7.76
CA LEU A 238 4.26 31.47 -7.43
C LEU A 238 4.80 32.86 -7.12
N GLY A 239 5.94 32.95 -6.41
CA GLY A 239 6.57 34.24 -6.13
C GLY A 239 6.98 34.97 -7.40
N GLN A 240 7.50 34.26 -8.41
CA GLN A 240 7.80 34.84 -9.72
C GLN A 240 6.53 35.23 -10.48
N SER A 241 5.53 34.36 -10.55
CA SER A 241 4.30 34.63 -11.30
C SER A 241 3.47 35.77 -10.70
N GLU A 242 3.52 35.94 -9.38
CA GLU A 242 2.78 36.95 -8.64
C GLU A 242 3.62 38.24 -8.39
N ASN A 243 4.83 38.33 -8.94
CA ASN A 243 5.77 39.46 -8.74
C ASN A 243 6.11 39.75 -7.27
N ILE A 244 6.25 38.71 -6.45
CA ILE A 244 6.65 38.80 -5.04
C ILE A 244 8.17 38.78 -4.95
N THR A 245 8.72 39.72 -4.17
CA THR A 245 10.15 39.70 -3.84
C THR A 245 10.43 38.55 -2.87
N LEU A 246 11.18 37.56 -3.34
CA LEU A 246 11.56 36.39 -2.55
C LEU A 246 12.68 36.73 -1.56
N PRO A 247 12.73 36.09 -0.37
CA PRO A 247 13.85 36.25 0.56
C PRO A 247 15.15 35.73 -0.06
N SER A 248 16.29 36.37 0.24
CA SER A 248 17.60 36.00 -0.30
C SER A 248 18.04 34.58 0.02
N GLU A 249 17.58 34.02 1.14
CA GLU A 249 17.83 32.63 1.55
C GLU A 249 17.31 31.62 0.50
N TRP A 250 16.29 32.02 -0.28
CA TRP A 250 15.67 31.16 -1.29
C TRP A 250 16.49 31.09 -2.58
N ASP A 251 17.36 32.06 -2.84
CA ASP A 251 18.28 32.02 -3.98
C ASP A 251 19.33 30.92 -3.78
N LEU A 252 19.80 30.73 -2.55
CA LEU A 252 20.75 29.66 -2.19
C LEU A 252 20.10 28.28 -2.34
N VAL A 253 18.85 28.15 -1.91
CA VAL A 253 18.02 26.95 -2.12
C VAL A 253 17.79 26.67 -3.60
N LYS A 254 17.52 27.70 -4.40
CA LYS A 254 17.34 27.59 -5.85
C LYS A 254 18.61 27.07 -6.54
N GLU A 255 19.78 27.56 -6.15
CA GLU A 255 21.07 27.07 -6.67
C GLU A 255 21.31 25.60 -6.32
N GLN A 256 21.03 25.20 -5.07
CA GLN A 256 21.17 23.80 -4.62
C GLN A 256 20.18 22.85 -5.31
N LEU A 257 18.93 23.29 -5.52
CA LEU A 257 17.91 22.57 -6.28
C LEU A 257 18.36 22.28 -7.72
N ILE A 258 18.96 23.28 -8.38
CA ILE A 258 19.47 23.15 -9.75
C ILE A 258 20.62 22.13 -9.80
N GLN A 259 21.52 22.12 -8.81
CA GLN A 259 22.65 21.19 -8.74
C GLN A 259 22.22 19.74 -8.46
N ARG A 260 21.17 19.54 -7.66
CA ARG A 260 20.69 18.21 -7.23
C ARG A 260 19.50 17.66 -8.02
N ASN A 261 19.10 18.34 -9.10
CA ASN A 261 17.89 18.03 -9.88
C ASN A 261 17.84 16.59 -10.46
N SER A 262 18.96 15.86 -10.52
CA SER A 262 18.97 14.45 -10.88
C SER A 262 18.39 13.52 -9.79
N PHE A 263 18.49 13.89 -8.51
CA PHE A 263 17.98 13.14 -7.35
C PHE A 263 16.51 13.45 -7.05
N VAL A 264 16.13 14.73 -7.11
CA VAL A 264 14.73 15.21 -6.94
C VAL A 264 13.77 14.53 -7.92
N THR A 265 14.25 14.28 -9.14
CA THR A 265 13.51 13.57 -10.17
C THR A 265 13.25 12.10 -9.80
N ASN A 266 14.10 11.46 -8.99
CA ASN A 266 13.92 10.07 -8.55
C ASN A 266 13.09 9.94 -7.27
N GLU A 267 13.08 10.98 -6.44
CA GLU A 267 12.38 11.05 -5.16
C GLU A 267 10.92 11.52 -5.32
N ILE A 268 10.67 12.50 -6.19
CA ILE A 268 9.31 12.79 -6.69
C ILE A 268 8.79 11.58 -7.47
N LYS A 269 9.64 10.87 -8.22
CA LYS A 269 9.27 9.55 -8.77
C LYS A 269 8.99 8.53 -7.68
N LEU A 270 9.60 8.56 -6.50
CA LEU A 270 9.31 7.64 -5.39
C LEU A 270 7.96 7.96 -4.73
N LEU A 271 7.66 9.23 -4.48
CA LEU A 271 6.34 9.68 -4.03
C LEU A 271 5.25 9.36 -5.07
N LEU A 272 5.60 9.45 -6.36
CA LEU A 272 4.69 9.25 -7.51
C LEU A 272 4.90 7.92 -8.26
N ASN A 273 5.56 6.90 -7.68
CA ASN A 273 5.99 5.72 -8.44
C ASN A 273 4.84 4.76 -8.74
N PHE A 274 3.89 5.17 -9.60
CA PHE A 274 3.22 4.33 -10.57
C PHE A 274 2.74 5.16 -11.78
N SER A 275 3.66 5.49 -12.69
CA SER A 275 3.37 5.38 -14.12
C SER A 275 4.63 4.96 -14.89
N LYS A 276 4.58 3.79 -15.52
CA LYS A 276 5.66 3.33 -16.40
C LYS A 276 5.46 3.95 -17.78
N SER A 277 6.13 5.07 -18.05
CA SER A 277 6.81 5.37 -19.32
C SER A 277 7.72 6.58 -19.12
N SER A 278 8.99 6.50 -19.52
CA SER A 278 10.00 7.54 -19.28
C SER A 278 9.73 8.87 -19.97
N ASP A 279 8.78 8.92 -20.90
CA ASP A 279 8.40 10.14 -21.63
C ASP A 279 7.26 10.91 -20.93
N SER A 280 6.50 10.26 -20.04
CA SER A 280 5.36 10.89 -19.34
C SER A 280 5.77 11.71 -18.11
N PHE A 281 7.05 11.71 -17.71
CA PHE A 281 7.54 12.44 -16.53
C PHE A 281 8.00 13.88 -16.82
N LYS A 282 8.52 14.15 -18.03
CA LYS A 282 8.67 15.54 -18.52
C LYS A 282 7.31 16.19 -18.73
N GLU A 283 6.35 15.41 -19.22
CA GLU A 283 4.94 15.77 -19.23
C GLU A 283 4.40 15.96 -17.81
N LEU A 284 4.79 15.17 -16.81
CA LEU A 284 4.32 15.35 -15.42
C LEU A 284 4.89 16.59 -14.73
N GLN A 285 6.13 17.02 -15.04
CA GLN A 285 6.66 18.33 -14.60
C GLN A 285 5.89 19.49 -15.26
N LEU A 286 5.58 19.36 -16.55
CA LEU A 286 4.71 20.30 -17.27
C LEU A 286 3.24 20.23 -16.81
N ASN A 287 2.78 19.06 -16.37
CA ASN A 287 1.41 18.78 -15.99
C ASN A 287 1.15 19.02 -14.51
N LEU A 288 2.11 18.92 -13.59
CA LEU A 288 1.91 19.33 -12.19
C LEU A 288 1.52 20.81 -12.15
N HIS A 289 2.18 21.62 -12.98
CA HIS A 289 1.78 22.99 -13.24
C HIS A 289 0.36 23.09 -13.84
N GLN A 290 0.02 22.34 -14.90
CA GLN A 290 -1.34 22.36 -15.49
C GLN A 290 -2.44 21.73 -14.61
N ILE A 291 -2.08 20.83 -13.69
CA ILE A 291 -2.97 20.15 -12.73
C ILE A 291 -3.29 21.06 -11.55
N ILE A 292 -2.34 21.92 -11.19
CA ILE A 292 -2.47 22.90 -10.13
C ILE A 292 -3.14 24.19 -10.64
N THR A 293 -2.98 24.53 -11.93
CA THR A 293 -3.52 25.77 -12.54
C THR A 293 -4.82 25.61 -13.35
N GLN A 294 -5.39 24.41 -13.45
CA GLN A 294 -6.76 24.16 -13.95
C GLN A 294 -7.76 23.96 -12.80
#